data_AF-A0A6P0XXH2-F1
#
_entry.id   AF-A0A6P0XXH2-F1
#
_cell.length_a   1.000
_cell.length_b   1.000
_cell.length_c   1.000
_cell.angle_alpha   90.00
_cell.angle_beta   90.00
_cell.angle_gamma   90.00
#
_symmetry.space_group_name_H-M   'P 1'
#
loop_
_entity.id
_entity.type
_entity.pdbx_description
1 polymer ?
#
loop_
_entity_poly.entity_id
_entity_poly.type
_entity_poly.pdbx_seq_one_letter_code
_entity_poly.pdbx_strand_id
1 'polypeptide(L)' 'MIRIPVQNPDGSPVMPTKASRVRRWVKQGKATEHWNDADLYYVRLVAEPCPNRSSYCYIKKIFFFLS' A
#
# COMPACT_ATOMS: atom_id res chain seq x y z
N MET A 1 19.27 2.57 4.83
CA MET A 1 18.06 1.98 4.20
C MET A 1 16.92 2.96 4.34
N ILE A 2 16.32 3.42 3.23
CA ILE A 2 15.24 4.41 3.25
C ILE A 2 13.93 3.74 3.68
N ARG A 3 13.28 4.35 4.67
CA ARG A 3 11.93 3.99 5.12
C ARG A 3 10.94 4.91 4.39
N ILE A 4 9.92 4.32 3.80
CA ILE A 4 8.88 5.04 3.08
C ILE A 4 7.61 5.03 3.95
N PRO A 5 6.97 6.19 4.17
CA PRO A 5 5.68 6.26 4.84
C PRO A 5 4.62 5.44 4.10
N VAL A 6 3.78 4.74 4.85
CA VAL A 6 2.70 3.91 4.32
C VAL A 6 1.39 4.36 4.94
N GLN A 7 0.33 4.45 4.15
CA GLN A 7 -1.03 4.72 4.60
C GLN A 7 -1.93 3.52 4.31
N ASN A 8 -2.93 3.31 5.16
CA ASN A 8 -4.05 2.42 4.89
C ASN A 8 -4.98 3.00 3.82
N PRO A 9 -5.90 2.20 3.26
CA PRO A 9 -6.96 2.71 2.37
C PRO A 9 -7.74 3.87 2.99
N ASP A 10 -7.96 3.84 4.32
CA ASP A 10 -8.68 4.86 5.09
C ASP A 10 -7.86 6.13 5.34
N GLY A 11 -6.60 6.17 4.87
CA GLY A 11 -5.69 7.31 5.06
C GLY A 11 -4.97 7.32 6.41
N SER A 12 -5.28 6.40 7.34
CA SER A 12 -4.55 6.29 8.60
C SER A 12 -3.08 5.90 8.35
N PRO A 13 -2.12 6.48 9.09
CA PRO A 13 -0.71 6.13 8.94
C PRO A 13 -0.43 4.71 9.45
N VAL A 14 0.50 4.03 8.76
CA VAL A 14 0.96 2.68 9.08
C VAL A 14 2.47 2.71 9.30
N MET A 15 3.00 1.66 9.91
CA MET A 15 4.44 1.50 10.10
C MET A 15 5.22 1.69 8.79
N PRO A 16 6.17 2.65 8.74
CA PRO A 16 6.93 2.93 7.53
C PRO A 16 7.83 1.74 7.17
N THR A 17 7.81 1.41 5.88
CA THR A 17 8.34 0.14 5.37
C THR A 17 9.55 0.36 4.44
N LYS A 18 10.37 -0.68 4.26
CA LYS A 18 11.54 -0.64 3.37
C LYS A 18 11.12 -0.31 1.93
N ALA A 19 11.86 0.57 1.26
CA ALA A 19 11.63 0.93 -0.14
C ALA A 19 11.55 -0.28 -1.09
N SER A 20 12.36 -1.32 -0.87
CA SER A 20 12.34 -2.54 -1.70
C SER A 20 11.00 -3.29 -1.63
N ARG A 21 10.32 -3.27 -0.47
CA ARG A 21 9.01 -3.90 -0.28
C ARG A 21 7.91 -3.06 -0.93
N VAL A 22 8.01 -1.73 -0.82
CA VAL A 22 7.09 -0.79 -1.46
C VAL A 22 7.09 -0.97 -2.98
N ARG A 23 8.27 -1.00 -3.61
CA ARG A 23 8.41 -1.27 -5.06
C ARG A 23 7.74 -2.58 -5.48
N ARG A 24 7.85 -3.63 -4.66
CA ARG A 24 7.17 -4.91 -4.92
C ARG A 24 5.65 -4.78 -4.80
N TRP A 25 5.13 -3.98 -3.87
CA TRP A 25 3.69 -3.75 -3.74
C TRP A 25 3.12 -2.98 -4.92
N VAL A 26 3.78 -1.91 -5.33
CA VAL A 26 3.38 -1.11 -6.51
C VAL A 26 3.37 -2.01 -7.75
N LYS A 27 4.46 -2.76 -8.00
CA LYS A 27 4.54 -3.69 -9.13
C LYS A 27 3.44 -4.78 -9.10
N GLN A 28 2.99 -5.18 -7.92
CA GLN A 28 1.96 -6.20 -7.74
C GLN A 28 0.53 -5.62 -7.68
N GLY A 29 0.35 -4.30 -7.83
CA GLY A 29 -0.95 -3.63 -7.70
C GLY A 29 -1.54 -3.66 -6.28
N LYS A 30 -0.69 -3.79 -5.26
CA LYS A 30 -1.10 -3.88 -3.84
C LYS A 30 -1.10 -2.52 -3.13
N ALA A 31 -0.39 -1.55 -3.71
CA ALA A 31 -0.27 -0.20 -3.21
C ALA A 31 -0.19 0.78 -4.39
N THR A 32 -0.69 1.99 -4.17
CA THR A 32 -0.66 3.11 -5.10
C THR A 32 0.40 4.12 -4.64
N GLU A 33 1.11 4.70 -5.61
CA GLU A 33 2.12 5.72 -5.38
C GLU A 33 1.47 7.10 -5.21
N HIS A 34 1.90 7.84 -4.19
CA HIS A 34 1.41 9.19 -3.94
C HIS A 34 2.55 10.12 -3.54
N TRP A 35 2.34 11.40 -3.79
CA TRP A 35 3.23 12.49 -3.42
C TRP A 35 2.45 13.48 -2.59
N ASN A 36 3.07 14.01 -1.54
CA ASN A 36 2.49 15.08 -0.73
C ASN A 36 2.92 16.45 -1.29
N ASP A 37 2.24 17.52 -0.88
CA ASP A 37 2.58 18.90 -1.28
C ASP A 37 4.00 19.32 -0.89
N ALA A 38 4.62 18.59 0.04
CA ALA A 38 6.03 18.75 0.43
C ALA A 38 7.01 17.91 -0.43
N ASP A 39 6.60 17.42 -1.61
CA ASP A 39 7.35 16.53 -2.50
C ASP A 39 7.86 15.24 -1.84
N LEU A 40 7.17 14.79 -0.78
CA LEU A 40 7.49 13.55 -0.09
C LEU A 40 6.73 12.38 -0.72
N TYR A 41 7.48 11.38 -1.16
CA TYR A 41 6.92 10.12 -1.67
C TYR A 41 6.40 9.24 -0.54
N TYR A 42 5.17 8.79 -0.67
CA TYR A 42 4.55 7.80 0.21
C TYR A 42 3.69 6.84 -0.61
N VAL A 43 3.28 5.73 0.03
CA VAL A 43 2.39 4.77 -0.64
C VAL A 43 1.13 4.50 0.17
N ARG A 44 0.02 4.36 -0.54
CA ARG A 44 -1.27 3.99 0.04
C ARG A 44 -1.59 2.55 -0.34
N LEU A 45 -2.00 1.76 0.64
CA LEU A 45 -2.41 0.37 0.41
C LEU A 45 -3.78 0.33 -0.25
N VAL A 46 -3.98 -0.63 -1.15
CA VAL A 46 -5.27 -0.82 -1.86
C VAL A 46 -6.29 -1.55 -0.98
N ALA A 47 -5.82 -2.39 -0.06
CA ALA A 47 -6.65 -3.17 0.84
C ALA A 47 -6.10 -3.12 2.27
N GLU A 48 -7.00 -3.24 3.25
CA GLU A 48 -6.62 -3.26 4.65
C GLU A 48 -5.67 -4.44 4.95
N PRO A 49 -4.59 -4.20 5.72
CA PRO A 49 -3.79 -5.28 6.25
C PRO A 49 -4.62 -6.08 7.26
N CYS A 50 -4.50 -7.42 7.26
CA CYS A 50 -5.26 -8.20 8.24
C CYS A 50 -4.77 -7.87 9.67
N PRO A 51 -5.66 -7.79 10.67
CA PRO A 51 -5.31 -7.37 12.02
C PRO A 51 -4.35 -8.34 12.74
N ASN A 52 -4.20 -9.59 12.26
CA ASN A 52 -3.48 -10.64 12.98
C ASN A 52 -2.30 -11.27 12.21
N ARG A 53 -1.85 -10.66 11.11
CA ARG A 53 -0.65 -11.10 10.38
C ARG A 53 -0.08 -9.95 9.55
N SER A 54 1.25 -9.87 9.42
CA SER A 54 1.97 -8.96 8.49
C SER A 54 1.68 -9.25 6.99
N SER A 55 0.65 -10.04 6.72
CA SER A 55 0.16 -10.49 5.43
C SER A 55 -1.16 -9.77 5.16
N TYR A 56 -1.26 -9.06 4.05
CA TYR A 56 -2.50 -8.38 3.65
C TYR A 56 -3.67 -9.36 3.56
N CYS A 57 -4.83 -8.97 4.11
CA CYS A 57 -6.06 -9.72 3.92
C CYS A 57 -6.50 -9.50 2.47
N TYR A 58 -6.05 -10.35 1.54
CA TYR A 58 -6.65 -10.40 0.22
C TYR A 58 -8.00 -11.09 0.35
N ILE A 59 -9.01 -10.37 0.85
CA ILE A 59 -10.37 -10.64 0.40
C ILE A 59 -10.32 -10.19 -1.06
N LYS A 60 -10.06 -11.15 -1.98
CA LYS A 60 -10.33 -10.95 -3.40
C LYS A 60 -11.79 -10.55 -3.52
N LYS A 61 -12.08 -9.24 -3.50
CA LYS A 61 -13.30 -8.72 -4.08
C LYS A 61 -13.08 -8.73 -5.59
N ILE A 62 -13.24 -9.95 -6.10
CA ILE A 62 -13.74 -10.33 -7.43
C ILE A 62 -13.42 -9.34 -8.56
N PHE A 63 -12.56 -9.81 -9.47
CA PHE A 63 -12.51 -9.42 -10.87
C PHE A 63 -13.93 -9.47 -11.50
N PHE A 64 -14.39 -8.37 -12.08
CA PHE A 64 -15.50 -8.29 -13.05
C PHE A 64 -15.42 -6.89 -13.69
N PHE A 65 -15.43 -6.62 -15.00
CA PHE A 65 -15.41 -7.37 -16.27
C PHE A 65 -15.25 -6.30 -17.38
N LEU A 66 -14.87 -6.69 -18.61
CA LEU A 66 -14.72 -5.80 -19.78
C LEU A 66 -15.87 -4.78 -20.00
N SER A 67 -15.52 -3.56 -20.39
CA SER A 67 -16.16 -2.76 -21.45
C SER A 67 -15.21 -1.67 -21.94
#